data_AF-A0A1W6S5A1-F1
#
_entry.id   AF-A0A1W6S5A1-F1
#
_cell.length_a   1.000
_cell.length_b   1.000
_cell.length_c   1.000
_cell.angle_alpha   90.00
_cell.angle_beta   90.00
_cell.angle_gamma   90.00
#
_symmetry.space_group_name_H-M   'P 1'
#
loop_
_entity.id
_entity.type
_entity.pdbx_description
1 polymer ?
#
loop_
_entity_poly.entity_id
_entity_poly.type
_entity_poly.pdbx_seq_one_letter_code
_entity_poly.pdbx_strand_id
1 'polypeptide(L)'
;VDTIINRLGAKPLVMQLPIGAESEFIGVVDLMTMKAFVWAGDSKGDVTMGAAYEVQEIPADLQEKAVEYRAALVEAVAESSEELMEKYLEGEEPSIEELKAGIRKMTVNSEIYPVFCGSAFKNRGVQPMLDAVIDYLPNPIDVGAMIGHDPRDESIEIKREPNESEPFSALAFKIATHPFFGQLNFIRVYSGKVTSGTQLMNSTKGKKERIGKLFQMHANKEMPVDEIHAGHIYAVIGLKDTTTGDTLCDPANPIVLESMTFPAPVIFVAIEP
;
A
#
# COMPACT_ATOMS: atom_id res chain seq x y z
N VAL A 1 10.70 13.43 -13.95
CA VAL A 1 10.25 13.38 -12.54
C VAL A 1 10.10 14.76 -11.90
N ASP A 2 10.57 15.82 -12.56
CA ASP A 2 10.56 17.21 -12.06
C ASP A 2 9.19 17.73 -11.62
N THR A 3 8.10 17.24 -12.21
CA THR A 3 6.75 17.61 -11.75
C THR A 3 6.47 17.14 -10.33
N ILE A 4 6.97 15.96 -9.93
CA ILE A 4 6.88 15.44 -8.55
C ILE A 4 7.62 16.38 -7.60
N ILE A 5 8.83 16.78 -7.98
CA ILE A 5 9.67 17.69 -7.18
C ILE A 5 9.00 19.07 -7.06
N ASN A 6 8.70 19.70 -8.19
CA ASN A 6 8.28 21.09 -8.24
C ASN A 6 6.86 21.35 -7.76
N ARG A 7 5.95 20.36 -7.89
CA ARG A 7 4.54 20.53 -7.48
C ARG A 7 4.21 19.90 -6.14
N LEU A 8 4.85 18.78 -5.80
CA LEU A 8 4.55 18.05 -4.56
C LEU A 8 5.60 18.26 -3.47
N GLY A 9 6.78 18.80 -3.82
CA GLY A 9 7.89 18.95 -2.86
C GLY A 9 8.46 17.61 -2.39
N ALA A 10 8.21 16.53 -3.13
CA ALA A 10 8.65 15.18 -2.78
C ALA A 10 10.01 14.83 -3.41
N LYS A 11 10.74 13.89 -2.81
CA LYS A 11 12.03 13.36 -3.31
C LYS A 11 11.80 12.04 -4.08
N PRO A 12 11.64 12.07 -5.42
CA PRO A 12 11.51 10.84 -6.20
C PRO A 12 12.85 10.10 -6.26
N LEU A 13 12.82 8.78 -6.12
CA LEU A 13 13.95 7.91 -6.42
C LEU A 13 13.67 7.22 -7.76
N VAL A 14 14.40 7.58 -8.82
CA VAL A 14 14.19 6.98 -10.14
C VAL A 14 14.69 5.55 -10.13
N MET A 15 13.80 4.58 -10.26
CA MET A 15 14.15 3.15 -10.26
C MET A 15 14.34 2.60 -11.68
N GLN A 16 13.70 3.23 -12.66
CA GLN A 16 13.65 2.74 -14.04
C GLN A 16 13.68 3.88 -15.05
N LEU A 17 14.27 3.61 -16.22
CA LEU A 17 14.20 4.47 -17.39
C LEU A 17 13.37 3.83 -18.50
N PRO A 18 12.49 4.57 -19.20
CA PRO A 18 11.71 4.00 -20.29
C PRO A 18 12.57 3.74 -21.53
N ILE A 19 12.34 2.60 -22.19
CA ILE A 19 12.91 2.27 -23.51
C ILE A 19 11.89 2.65 -24.57
N GLY A 20 12.17 3.75 -25.27
CA GLY A 20 11.24 4.40 -26.20
C GLY A 20 10.18 5.25 -25.48
N ALA A 21 9.31 5.89 -26.26
CA ALA A 21 8.24 6.75 -25.76
C ALA A 21 6.97 6.57 -26.60
N GLU A 22 5.82 6.85 -26.01
CA GLU A 22 4.51 6.81 -26.69
C GLU A 22 4.23 5.48 -27.43
N SER A 23 4.17 5.49 -28.76
CA SER A 23 3.98 4.29 -29.60
C SER A 23 5.16 3.33 -29.47
N GLU A 24 6.37 3.88 -29.42
CA GLU A 24 7.66 3.17 -29.44
C GLU A 24 8.10 2.65 -28.06
N PHE A 25 7.31 2.88 -27.01
CA PHE A 25 7.63 2.37 -25.67
C PHE A 25 7.55 0.84 -25.63
N ILE A 26 8.69 0.15 -25.57
CA ILE A 26 8.79 -1.32 -25.63
C ILE A 26 9.24 -1.98 -24.33
N GLY A 27 9.79 -1.21 -23.39
CA GLY A 27 10.37 -1.76 -22.19
C GLY A 27 10.90 -0.73 -21.22
N VAL A 28 11.62 -1.19 -20.20
CA VAL A 28 12.25 -0.35 -19.18
C VAL A 28 13.66 -0.83 -18.92
N VAL A 29 14.56 0.10 -18.58
CA VAL A 29 15.86 -0.20 -18.00
C VAL A 29 15.67 -0.22 -16.49
N ASP A 30 15.97 -1.36 -15.87
CA ASP A 30 16.00 -1.48 -14.42
C ASP A 30 17.35 -1.02 -13.88
N LEU A 31 17.34 0.05 -13.09
CA LEU A 31 18.57 0.66 -12.57
C LEU A 31 19.16 -0.13 -11.40
N MET A 32 18.43 -1.09 -10.81
CA MET A 32 18.92 -1.95 -9.73
C MET A 32 19.78 -3.10 -10.25
N THR A 33 19.41 -3.69 -11.39
CA THR A 33 20.12 -4.81 -12.02
C THR A 33 20.97 -4.38 -13.22
N MET A 34 20.81 -3.14 -13.70
CA MET A 34 21.42 -2.61 -14.93
C MET A 34 21.12 -3.50 -16.15
N LYS A 35 19.85 -3.90 -16.28
CA LYS A 35 19.35 -4.67 -17.42
C LYS A 35 18.11 -4.04 -18.03
N ALA A 36 17.89 -4.31 -19.31
CA ALA A 36 16.67 -3.94 -20.01
C ALA A 36 15.63 -5.06 -19.85
N PHE A 37 14.42 -4.70 -19.44
CA PHE A 37 13.24 -5.55 -19.45
C PHE A 37 12.37 -5.16 -20.62
N VAL A 38 12.25 -6.05 -21.61
CA VAL A 38 11.55 -5.80 -22.86
C VAL A 38 10.34 -6.73 -22.97
N TRP A 39 9.18 -6.16 -23.29
CA TRP A 39 7.98 -6.94 -23.58
C TRP A 39 7.77 -6.98 -25.09
N ALA A 40 8.19 -8.09 -25.71
CA ALA A 40 7.98 -8.31 -27.12
C ALA A 40 6.47 -8.29 -27.44
N GLY A 41 6.07 -7.38 -28.33
CA GLY A 41 4.74 -7.39 -28.92
C GLY A 41 4.61 -8.50 -29.96
N ASP A 42 3.38 -8.93 -30.23
CA ASP A 42 3.08 -9.76 -31.39
C ASP A 42 3.28 -8.99 -32.71
N SER A 43 2.89 -9.58 -33.84
CA SER A 43 2.97 -8.94 -35.16
C SER A 43 2.27 -7.58 -35.29
N LYS A 44 1.37 -7.23 -34.36
CA LYS A 44 0.63 -5.96 -34.29
C LYS A 44 1.18 -5.03 -33.21
N GLY A 45 2.20 -5.45 -32.46
CA GLY A 45 2.79 -4.72 -31.35
C GLY A 45 2.04 -4.90 -30.03
N ASP A 46 1.05 -5.80 -29.97
CA ASP A 46 0.24 -6.05 -28.78
C ASP A 46 0.95 -7.04 -27.86
N VAL A 47 0.94 -6.76 -26.55
CA VAL A 47 1.49 -7.66 -25.53
C VAL A 47 0.34 -8.35 -24.82
N THR A 48 0.42 -9.67 -24.75
CA THR A 48 -0.56 -10.48 -24.01
C THR A 48 -0.51 -10.11 -22.52
N MET A 49 -1.67 -9.90 -21.90
CA MET A 49 -1.76 -9.61 -20.48
C MET A 49 -1.07 -10.73 -19.67
N GLY A 50 -0.12 -10.35 -18.80
CA GLY A 50 0.66 -11.30 -18.01
C GLY A 50 1.83 -11.96 -18.76
N ALA A 51 2.20 -11.49 -19.96
CA ALA A 51 3.40 -11.96 -20.64
C ALA A 51 4.66 -11.70 -19.80
N ALA A 52 5.62 -12.64 -19.87
CA ALA A 52 6.95 -12.44 -19.31
C ALA A 52 7.72 -11.40 -20.14
N TYR A 53 8.59 -10.64 -19.47
CA TYR A 53 9.58 -9.82 -20.14
C TYR A 53 10.84 -10.62 -20.44
N GLU A 54 11.56 -10.21 -21.47
CA GLU A 54 12.91 -10.67 -21.76
C GLU A 54 13.92 -9.75 -21.08
N VAL A 55 14.94 -10.35 -20.46
CA VAL A 55 16.08 -9.62 -19.90
C VAL A 55 17.15 -9.50 -20.98
N GLN A 56 17.50 -8.27 -21.31
CA GLN A 56 18.46 -7.93 -22.37
C GLN A 56 19.50 -6.93 -21.84
N GLU A 57 20.56 -6.72 -22.62
CA GLU A 57 21.49 -5.61 -22.37
C GLU A 57 20.80 -4.26 -22.61
N ILE A 58 21.27 -3.23 -21.91
CA ILE A 58 20.74 -1.88 -22.06
C ILE A 58 21.04 -1.37 -23.49
N PRO A 59 20.05 -0.77 -24.18
CA PRO A 59 20.29 -0.13 -25.47
C PRO A 59 21.42 0.91 -25.40
N ALA A 60 22.27 0.94 -26.44
CA ALA A 60 23.48 1.76 -26.43
C ALA A 60 23.20 3.27 -26.24
N ASP A 61 22.05 3.75 -26.74
CA ASP A 61 21.58 5.13 -26.60
C ASP A 61 21.11 5.48 -25.18
N LEU A 62 20.81 4.48 -24.35
CA LEU A 62 20.41 4.63 -22.95
C LEU A 62 21.52 4.30 -21.96
N GLN A 63 22.63 3.71 -22.39
CA GLN A 63 23.71 3.25 -21.51
C GLN A 63 24.27 4.38 -20.64
N GLU A 64 24.60 5.52 -21.24
CA GLU A 64 25.18 6.68 -20.52
C GLU A 64 24.19 7.24 -19.49
N LYS A 65 22.92 7.40 -19.88
CA LYS A 65 21.86 7.83 -18.96
C LYS A 65 21.61 6.82 -17.85
N ALA A 66 21.64 5.52 -18.13
CA ALA A 66 21.45 4.50 -17.12
C ALA A 66 22.56 4.55 -16.07
N VAL A 67 23.81 4.77 -16.48
CA VAL A 67 24.94 4.93 -15.56
C VAL A 67 24.78 6.20 -14.71
N GLU A 68 24.42 7.34 -15.32
CA GLU A 68 24.16 8.59 -14.62
C GLU A 68 23.07 8.43 -13.55
N TYR A 69 21.91 7.89 -13.94
CA TYR A 69 20.78 7.71 -13.03
C TYR A 69 21.02 6.64 -11.98
N ARG A 70 21.82 5.59 -12.28
CA ARG A 70 22.24 4.62 -11.27
C ARG A 70 23.16 5.26 -10.24
N ALA A 71 24.12 6.09 -10.65
CA ALA A 71 24.97 6.80 -9.71
C ALA A 71 24.14 7.68 -8.76
N ALA A 72 23.19 8.45 -9.30
CA ALA A 72 22.27 9.26 -8.50
C ALA A 72 21.36 8.41 -7.58
N LEU A 73 20.91 7.23 -8.03
CA LEU A 73 20.16 6.29 -7.19
C LEU A 73 21.02 5.81 -6.02
N VAL A 74 22.23 5.33 -6.29
CA VAL A 74 23.14 4.81 -5.26
C VAL A 74 23.52 5.90 -4.26
N GLU A 75 23.85 7.10 -4.74
CA GLU A 75 24.13 8.26 -3.89
C GLU A 75 22.95 8.58 -2.96
N ALA A 76 21.73 8.66 -3.50
CA ALA A 76 20.54 8.96 -2.71
C ALA A 76 20.24 7.88 -1.66
N VAL A 77 20.49 6.60 -1.98
CA VAL A 77 20.28 5.48 -1.05
C VAL A 77 21.39 5.40 -0.01
N ALA A 78 22.60 5.86 -0.33
CA ALA A 78 23.72 5.90 0.61
C ALA A 78 23.42 6.77 1.84
N GLU A 79 22.58 7.79 1.70
CA GLU A 79 22.11 8.64 2.81
C GLU A 79 21.28 7.88 3.86
N SER A 80 20.81 6.67 3.58
CA SER A 80 19.96 5.89 4.49
C SER A 80 20.69 5.32 5.72
N SER A 81 22.03 5.22 5.68
CA SER A 81 22.85 4.73 6.81
C SER A 81 24.32 5.16 6.68
N GLU A 82 25.03 5.28 7.81
CA GLU A 82 26.48 5.53 7.82
C GLU A 82 27.26 4.46 7.04
N GLU A 83 26.90 3.19 7.20
CA GLU A 83 27.57 2.06 6.52
C GLU A 83 27.50 2.19 4.99
N LEU A 84 26.34 2.53 4.44
CA LEU A 84 26.19 2.74 2.99
C LEU A 84 26.88 4.01 2.51
N MET A 85 26.88 5.08 3.33
CA MET A 85 27.58 6.32 3.02
C MET A 85 29.11 6.10 2.95
N GLU A 86 29.68 5.36 3.91
CA GLU A 86 31.10 5.02 3.91
C GLU A 86 31.49 4.24 2.64
N LYS A 87 30.74 3.19 2.29
CA LYS A 87 30.96 2.43 1.05
C LYS A 87 30.95 3.31 -0.19
N TYR A 88 29.95 4.20 -0.29
CA TYR A 88 29.85 5.13 -1.41
C TYR A 88 31.06 6.08 -1.49
N LEU A 89 31.51 6.64 -0.37
CA LEU A 89 32.67 7.54 -0.31
C LEU A 89 34.00 6.82 -0.63
N GLU A 90 34.11 5.54 -0.30
CA GLU A 90 35.26 4.69 -0.61
C GLU A 90 35.23 4.15 -2.05
N GLY A 91 34.13 4.37 -2.78
CA GLY A 91 33.93 3.86 -4.14
C GLY A 91 33.62 2.36 -4.19
N GLU A 92 33.22 1.75 -3.08
CA GLU A 92 32.71 0.39 -3.02
C GLU A 92 31.24 0.38 -3.46
N GLU A 93 30.90 -0.41 -4.49
CA GLU A 93 29.52 -0.50 -4.96
C GLU A 93 28.69 -1.36 -3.99
N PRO A 94 27.62 -0.81 -3.38
CA PRO A 94 26.75 -1.58 -2.50
C PRO A 94 26.07 -2.72 -3.24
N SER A 95 25.85 -3.84 -2.56
CA SER A 95 25.09 -4.96 -3.10
C SER A 95 23.62 -4.60 -3.33
N ILE A 96 22.95 -5.34 -4.21
CA ILE A 96 21.52 -5.13 -4.49
C ILE A 96 20.67 -5.27 -3.21
N GLU A 97 21.00 -6.21 -2.34
CA GLU A 97 20.27 -6.42 -1.07
C GLU A 97 20.43 -5.23 -0.11
N GLU A 98 21.63 -4.68 -0.02
CA GLU A 98 21.89 -3.48 0.79
C GLU A 98 21.15 -2.26 0.23
N LEU A 99 21.16 -2.07 -1.10
CA LEU A 99 20.38 -1.01 -1.75
C LEU A 99 18.89 -1.20 -1.50
N LYS A 100 18.36 -2.43 -1.64
CA LYS A 100 16.94 -2.71 -1.38
C LYS A 100 16.56 -2.39 0.06
N ALA A 101 17.40 -2.77 1.04
CA ALA A 101 17.17 -2.47 2.45
C ALA A 101 17.15 -0.96 2.71
N GLY A 102 18.10 -0.22 2.13
CA GLY A 102 18.14 1.25 2.21
C GLY A 102 16.90 1.91 1.61
N ILE A 103 16.52 1.52 0.39
CA ILE A 103 15.32 2.02 -0.31
C ILE A 103 14.07 1.74 0.50
N ARG A 104 13.91 0.51 1.02
CA ARG A 104 12.76 0.12 1.84
C ARG A 104 12.67 1.01 3.08
N LYS A 105 13.77 1.18 3.82
CA LYS A 105 13.82 2.01 5.03
C LYS A 105 13.37 3.44 4.73
N MET A 106 13.93 4.08 3.71
CA MET A 106 13.58 5.44 3.33
C MET A 106 12.14 5.55 2.79
N THR A 107 11.63 4.52 2.10
CA THR A 107 10.26 4.46 1.58
C THR A 107 9.24 4.36 2.72
N VAL A 108 9.48 3.46 3.69
CA VAL A 108 8.61 3.29 4.87
C VAL A 108 8.57 4.56 5.72
N ASN A 109 9.71 5.25 5.84
CA ASN A 109 9.80 6.55 6.54
C ASN A 109 9.27 7.74 5.72
N SER A 110 8.78 7.51 4.49
CA SER A 110 8.31 8.57 3.58
C SER A 110 9.36 9.64 3.24
N GLU A 111 10.65 9.28 3.28
CA GLU A 111 11.78 10.15 2.94
C GLU A 111 12.00 10.23 1.41
N ILE A 112 11.69 9.14 0.71
CA ILE A 112 11.77 9.03 -0.76
C ILE A 112 10.53 8.32 -1.31
N TYR A 113 10.33 8.46 -2.62
CA TYR A 113 9.25 7.81 -3.35
C TYR A 113 9.83 7.07 -4.57
N PRO A 114 9.96 5.74 -4.54
CA PRO A 114 10.42 4.96 -5.69
C PRO A 114 9.53 5.16 -6.93
N VAL A 115 10.13 5.58 -8.03
CA VAL A 115 9.44 5.88 -9.29
C VAL A 115 9.74 4.81 -10.33
N PHE A 116 8.68 4.13 -10.74
CA PHE A 116 8.67 3.13 -11.80
C PHE A 116 7.98 3.69 -13.04
N CYS A 117 8.24 3.10 -14.21
CA CYS A 117 7.56 3.47 -15.44
C CYS A 117 6.97 2.24 -16.14
N GLY A 118 5.88 2.44 -16.88
CA GLY A 118 5.15 1.35 -17.51
C GLY A 118 3.87 1.84 -18.18
N SER A 119 3.25 0.96 -18.94
CA SER A 119 1.94 1.16 -19.56
C SER A 119 1.03 -0.02 -19.24
N ALA A 120 0.10 0.19 -18.31
CA ALA A 120 -0.93 -0.80 -17.99
C ALA A 120 -1.82 -1.08 -19.21
N PHE A 121 -2.11 -0.06 -20.03
CA PHE A 121 -2.89 -0.23 -21.25
C PHE A 121 -2.22 -1.14 -22.28
N LYS A 122 -0.88 -1.05 -22.41
CA LYS A 122 -0.09 -1.91 -23.32
C LYS A 122 0.45 -3.18 -22.65
N ASN A 123 0.09 -3.46 -21.40
CA ASN A 123 0.60 -4.59 -20.61
C ASN A 123 2.13 -4.65 -20.46
N ARG A 124 2.80 -3.49 -20.29
CA ARG A 124 4.27 -3.38 -20.14
C ARG A 124 4.61 -2.70 -18.82
N GLY A 125 5.53 -3.26 -18.01
CA GLY A 125 6.06 -2.61 -16.80
C GLY A 125 5.21 -2.70 -15.52
N VAL A 126 4.03 -3.33 -15.56
CA VAL A 126 3.20 -3.51 -14.34
C VAL A 126 3.83 -4.53 -13.38
N GLN A 127 4.44 -5.59 -13.92
CA GLN A 127 5.00 -6.69 -13.13
C GLN A 127 6.14 -6.22 -12.21
N PRO A 128 7.19 -5.51 -12.70
CA PRO A 128 8.25 -5.01 -11.82
C PRO A 128 7.75 -3.99 -10.78
N MET A 129 6.69 -3.26 -11.07
CA MET A 129 6.05 -2.37 -10.10
C MET A 129 5.38 -3.18 -8.97
N LEU A 130 4.77 -4.32 -9.28
CA LEU A 130 4.22 -5.23 -8.25
C LEU A 130 5.32 -5.89 -7.43
N ASP A 131 6.46 -6.23 -8.03
CA ASP A 131 7.63 -6.73 -7.28
C ASP A 131 8.14 -5.64 -6.29
N ALA A 132 8.16 -4.39 -6.73
CA ALA A 132 8.54 -3.24 -5.92
C ALA A 132 7.58 -2.98 -4.73
N VAL A 133 6.29 -3.33 -4.86
CA VAL A 133 5.35 -3.30 -3.73
C VAL A 133 5.80 -4.23 -2.62
N ILE A 134 6.29 -5.43 -2.97
CA ILE A 134 6.78 -6.39 -1.98
C ILE A 134 8.10 -5.90 -1.37
N ASP A 135 9.03 -5.45 -2.22
CA ASP A 135 10.36 -5.05 -1.78
C ASP A 135 10.35 -3.79 -0.89
N TYR A 136 9.53 -2.78 -1.23
CA TYR A 136 9.69 -1.44 -0.64
C TYR A 136 8.50 -0.93 0.18
N LEU A 137 7.28 -1.43 -0.01
CA LEU A 137 6.13 -0.97 0.79
C LEU A 137 6.05 -1.66 2.15
N PRO A 138 5.50 -0.97 3.17
CA PRO A 138 5.38 -1.53 4.51
C PRO A 138 4.39 -2.69 4.57
N ASN A 139 4.67 -3.63 5.44
CA ASN A 139 3.68 -4.59 5.94
C ASN A 139 3.01 -4.03 7.23
N PRO A 140 1.95 -4.68 7.76
CA PRO A 140 1.26 -4.19 8.95
C PRO A 140 2.13 -4.03 10.21
N ILE A 141 3.22 -4.79 10.32
CA ILE A 141 4.16 -4.74 11.44
C ILE A 141 5.07 -3.52 11.30
N ASP A 142 5.50 -3.19 10.08
CA ASP A 142 6.40 -2.05 9.81
C ASP A 142 5.76 -0.70 10.17
N VAL A 143 4.43 -0.60 10.07
CA VAL A 143 3.67 0.62 10.45
C VAL A 143 3.62 0.79 11.98
N GLY A 144 3.75 -0.30 12.75
CA GLY A 144 3.72 -0.30 14.20
C GLY A 144 2.32 -0.19 14.81
N ALA A 145 2.26 0.27 16.06
CA ALA A 145 1.03 0.35 16.84
C ALA A 145 0.04 1.37 16.25
N MET A 146 -1.22 0.97 16.15
CA MET A 146 -2.30 1.92 15.87
C MET A 146 -2.59 2.75 17.12
N ILE A 147 -2.61 4.07 16.94
CA ILE A 147 -2.95 5.03 18.00
C ILE A 147 -4.44 5.33 17.93
N GLY A 148 -5.09 5.30 19.08
CA GLY A 148 -6.46 5.78 19.29
C GLY A 148 -6.59 6.40 20.68
N HIS A 149 -7.82 6.63 21.12
CA HIS A 149 -8.12 7.36 22.35
C HIS A 149 -9.12 6.63 23.24
N ASP A 150 -9.14 6.96 24.53
CA ASP A 150 -10.19 6.49 25.44
C ASP A 150 -11.55 7.07 25.00
N PRO A 151 -12.62 6.25 24.88
CA PRO A 151 -13.93 6.73 24.46
C PRO A 151 -14.57 7.78 25.40
N ARG A 152 -14.05 7.95 26.62
CA ARG A 152 -14.54 8.92 27.62
C ARG A 152 -13.67 10.16 27.73
N ASP A 153 -12.42 10.08 27.27
CA ASP A 153 -11.44 11.16 27.37
C ASP A 153 -10.43 11.09 26.20
N GLU A 154 -10.62 11.96 25.21
CA GLU A 154 -9.76 12.02 24.03
C GLU A 154 -8.32 12.41 24.34
N SER A 155 -8.03 12.98 25.51
CA SER A 155 -6.65 13.31 25.91
C SER A 155 -5.82 12.09 26.31
N ILE A 156 -6.47 10.94 26.52
CA ILE A 156 -5.82 9.69 26.90
C ILE A 156 -5.59 8.85 25.64
N GLU A 157 -4.34 8.79 25.18
CA GLU A 157 -3.93 7.93 24.08
C GLU A 157 -3.88 6.45 24.49
N ILE A 158 -4.41 5.58 23.64
CA ILE A 158 -4.36 4.12 23.75
C ILE A 158 -3.69 3.58 22.50
N LYS A 159 -2.74 2.66 22.68
CA LYS A 159 -2.03 1.99 21.59
C LYS A 159 -2.50 0.55 21.43
N ARG A 160 -2.53 0.09 20.17
CA ARG A 160 -2.84 -1.29 19.80
C ARG A 160 -1.78 -1.80 18.84
N GLU A 161 -0.94 -2.72 19.33
CA GLU A 161 0.07 -3.36 18.50
C GLU A 161 -0.58 -4.26 17.44
N PRO A 162 0.03 -4.42 16.25
CA PRO A 162 -0.48 -5.28 15.18
C PRO A 162 -0.25 -6.76 15.49
N ASN A 163 -0.86 -7.25 16.58
CA ASN A 163 -0.71 -8.60 17.10
C ASN A 163 -2.09 -9.22 17.41
N GLU A 164 -2.23 -10.51 17.17
CA GLU A 164 -3.45 -11.27 17.48
C GLU A 164 -3.73 -11.45 18.97
N SER A 165 -2.72 -11.34 19.85
CA SER A 165 -2.89 -11.46 21.30
C SER A 165 -3.40 -10.18 21.96
N GLU A 166 -3.34 -9.05 21.25
CA GLU A 166 -3.87 -7.76 21.71
C GLU A 166 -5.41 -7.76 21.75
N PRO A 167 -6.03 -6.87 22.54
CA PRO A 167 -7.48 -6.70 22.51
C PRO A 167 -7.94 -6.23 21.13
N PHE A 168 -9.02 -6.84 20.62
CA PHE A 168 -9.49 -6.58 19.26
C PHE A 168 -9.76 -5.09 18.99
N SER A 169 -9.25 -4.59 17.86
CA SER A 169 -9.60 -3.28 17.31
C SER A 169 -9.62 -3.28 15.79
N ALA A 170 -10.64 -2.65 15.22
CA ALA A 170 -10.83 -2.51 13.79
C ALA A 170 -11.55 -1.21 13.42
N LEU A 171 -11.27 -0.69 12.22
CA LEU A 171 -11.93 0.49 11.66
C LEU A 171 -12.83 0.07 10.50
N ALA A 172 -14.10 0.46 10.54
CA ALA A 172 -15.01 0.31 9.41
C ALA A 172 -14.74 1.42 8.38
N PHE A 173 -14.08 1.10 7.26
CA PHE A 173 -13.65 2.11 6.29
C PHE A 173 -14.54 2.17 5.05
N LYS A 174 -15.37 1.15 4.81
CA LYS A 174 -16.28 1.14 3.66
C LYS A 174 -17.53 0.32 3.93
N ILE A 175 -18.68 0.87 3.57
CA ILE A 175 -19.96 0.15 3.54
C ILE A 175 -20.41 0.02 2.09
N ALA A 176 -20.78 -1.19 1.71
CA ALA A 176 -21.29 -1.51 0.38
C ALA A 176 -22.54 -2.38 0.49
N THR A 177 -23.47 -2.19 -0.44
CA THR A 177 -24.64 -3.05 -0.59
C THR A 177 -24.31 -4.18 -1.54
N HIS A 178 -24.57 -5.41 -1.12
CA HIS A 178 -24.38 -6.62 -1.89
C HIS A 178 -25.74 -7.26 -2.23
N PRO A 179 -25.97 -7.71 -3.48
CA PRO A 179 -27.28 -8.22 -3.92
C PRO A 179 -27.82 -9.38 -3.08
N PHE A 180 -26.95 -10.27 -2.62
CA PHE A 180 -27.36 -11.49 -1.89
C PHE A 180 -27.22 -11.39 -0.37
N PHE A 181 -26.34 -10.51 0.09
CA PHE A 181 -25.90 -10.47 1.49
C PHE A 181 -26.35 -9.20 2.22
N GLY A 182 -26.98 -8.25 1.51
CA GLY A 182 -27.37 -6.97 2.05
C GLY A 182 -26.14 -6.11 2.33
N GLN A 183 -26.07 -5.50 3.51
CA GLN A 183 -25.00 -4.58 3.86
C GLN A 183 -23.70 -5.33 4.24
N LEU A 184 -22.63 -5.09 3.48
CA LEU A 184 -21.27 -5.49 3.78
C LEU A 184 -20.52 -4.32 4.42
N ASN A 185 -19.97 -4.54 5.60
CA ASN A 185 -19.11 -3.59 6.29
C ASN A 185 -17.66 -4.06 6.14
N PHE A 186 -16.86 -3.32 5.39
CA PHE A 186 -15.44 -3.56 5.24
C PHE A 186 -14.69 -2.96 6.41
N ILE A 187 -13.92 -3.81 7.08
CA ILE A 187 -13.16 -3.46 8.27
C ILE A 187 -11.68 -3.71 8.03
N ARG A 188 -10.85 -2.78 8.51
CA ARG A 188 -9.40 -2.97 8.66
C ARG A 188 -9.14 -3.38 10.10
N VAL A 189 -8.60 -4.58 10.32
CA VAL A 189 -8.27 -5.06 11.66
C VAL A 189 -6.85 -4.60 11.99
N TYR A 190 -6.72 -3.82 13.06
CA TYR A 190 -5.43 -3.34 13.55
C TYR A 190 -4.84 -4.28 14.59
N SER A 191 -5.65 -4.85 15.46
CA SER A 191 -5.17 -5.72 16.54
C SER A 191 -6.19 -6.77 16.94
N GLY A 192 -5.70 -7.81 17.61
CA GLY A 192 -6.47 -8.93 18.11
C GLY A 192 -6.98 -9.87 17.03
N LYS A 193 -7.80 -10.82 17.47
CA LYS A 193 -8.53 -11.74 16.60
C LYS A 193 -9.89 -12.05 17.19
N VAL A 194 -10.87 -12.28 16.32
CA VAL A 194 -12.21 -12.69 16.73
C VAL A 194 -12.83 -13.63 15.71
N THR A 195 -13.75 -14.46 16.17
CA THR A 195 -14.49 -15.39 15.32
C THR A 195 -15.88 -14.86 14.99
N SER A 196 -16.50 -15.48 14.01
CA SER A 196 -17.93 -15.36 13.77
C SER A 196 -18.76 -15.53 15.06
N GLY A 197 -19.81 -14.72 15.24
CA GLY A 197 -20.67 -14.72 16.41
C GLY A 197 -20.17 -13.87 17.60
N THR A 198 -18.92 -13.40 17.59
CA THR A 198 -18.35 -12.58 18.66
C THR A 198 -19.12 -11.27 18.83
N GLN A 199 -19.33 -10.85 20.09
CA GLN A 199 -19.88 -9.54 20.41
C GLN A 199 -18.77 -8.51 20.50
N LEU A 200 -18.94 -7.41 19.78
CA LEU A 200 -18.03 -6.27 19.75
C LEU A 200 -18.73 -5.02 20.29
N MET A 201 -17.94 -3.99 20.56
CA MET A 201 -18.44 -2.64 20.81
C MET A 201 -18.10 -1.74 19.62
N ASN A 202 -19.09 -1.08 19.06
CA ASN A 202 -18.87 0.13 18.29
C ASN A 202 -18.61 1.25 19.30
N SER A 203 -17.33 1.56 19.53
CA SER A 203 -16.90 2.50 20.55
C SER A 203 -17.18 3.95 20.19
N THR A 204 -17.22 4.27 18.89
CA THR A 204 -17.60 5.60 18.39
C THR A 204 -19.04 5.95 18.79
N LYS A 205 -19.94 4.98 18.83
CA LYS A 205 -21.38 5.19 19.13
C LYS A 205 -21.84 4.61 20.48
N GLY A 206 -20.97 3.90 21.19
CA GLY A 206 -21.32 3.18 22.42
C GLY A 206 -22.36 2.08 22.22
N LYS A 207 -22.43 1.47 21.02
CA LYS A 207 -23.40 0.42 20.69
C LYS A 207 -22.74 -0.96 20.68
N LYS A 208 -23.49 -1.98 21.09
CA LYS A 208 -23.03 -3.38 20.98
C LYS A 208 -23.37 -3.91 19.60
N GLU A 209 -22.39 -4.50 18.96
CA GLU A 209 -22.52 -5.15 17.66
C GLU A 209 -22.24 -6.64 17.80
N ARG A 210 -22.72 -7.44 16.85
CA ARG A 210 -22.39 -8.87 16.79
C ARG A 210 -21.96 -9.22 15.38
N ILE A 211 -20.79 -9.85 15.28
CA ILE A 211 -20.32 -10.38 14.00
C ILE A 211 -21.26 -11.50 13.56
N GLY A 212 -21.87 -11.33 12.39
CA GLY A 212 -22.67 -12.34 11.73
C GLY A 212 -21.80 -13.29 10.92
N LYS A 213 -21.61 -13.01 9.63
CA LYS A 213 -20.72 -13.78 8.74
C LYS A 213 -19.52 -12.95 8.33
N LEU A 214 -18.40 -13.63 8.08
CA LEU A 214 -17.12 -13.04 7.72
C LEU A 214 -16.70 -13.52 6.33
N PHE A 215 -16.15 -12.61 5.54
CA PHE A 215 -15.62 -12.91 4.22
C PHE A 215 -14.29 -12.20 4.00
N GLN A 216 -13.37 -12.87 3.31
CA GLN A 216 -12.32 -12.20 2.57
C GLN A 216 -12.78 -12.03 1.12
N MET A 217 -12.64 -10.81 0.60
CA MET A 217 -13.03 -10.51 -0.78
C MET A 217 -11.84 -10.77 -1.71
N HIS A 218 -11.96 -11.78 -2.57
CA HIS A 218 -10.94 -12.14 -3.56
C HIS A 218 -11.41 -11.69 -4.94
N ALA A 219 -11.00 -10.48 -5.35
CA ALA A 219 -11.46 -9.83 -6.56
C ALA A 219 -13.00 -9.76 -6.65
N ASN A 220 -13.63 -10.69 -7.37
CA ASN A 220 -15.08 -10.79 -7.54
C ASN A 220 -15.72 -12.00 -6.83
N LYS A 221 -15.02 -12.60 -5.86
CA LYS A 221 -15.52 -13.74 -5.09
C LYS A 221 -15.47 -13.46 -3.60
N GLU A 222 -16.57 -13.80 -2.92
CA GLU A 222 -16.64 -13.84 -1.47
C GLU A 222 -16.08 -15.18 -0.97
N MET A 223 -15.00 -15.15 -0.20
CA MET A 223 -14.47 -16.34 0.46
C MET A 223 -14.86 -16.33 1.93
N PRO A 224 -15.79 -17.22 2.37
CA PRO A 224 -16.15 -17.33 3.77
C PRO A 224 -14.93 -17.71 4.62
N VAL A 225 -14.79 -17.06 5.77
CA VAL A 225 -13.75 -17.36 6.77
C VAL A 225 -14.39 -17.46 8.15
N ASP A 226 -13.78 -18.21 9.05
CA ASP A 226 -14.32 -18.42 10.41
C ASP A 226 -13.81 -17.36 11.41
N GLU A 227 -12.66 -16.77 11.13
CA GLU A 227 -11.96 -15.82 11.98
C GLU A 227 -11.37 -14.64 11.20
N ILE A 228 -11.16 -13.53 11.92
CA ILE A 228 -10.45 -12.35 11.44
C ILE A 228 -9.18 -12.13 12.25
N HIS A 229 -8.10 -11.77 11.56
CA HIS A 229 -6.76 -11.62 12.12
C HIS A 229 -6.28 -10.16 12.02
N ALA A 230 -5.44 -9.76 12.96
CA ALA A 230 -4.72 -8.50 12.90
C ALA A 230 -3.96 -8.33 11.57
N GLY A 231 -3.90 -7.10 11.06
CA GLY A 231 -3.19 -6.78 9.83
C GLY A 231 -3.93 -7.12 8.53
N HIS A 232 -5.14 -7.66 8.59
CA HIS A 232 -5.95 -8.03 7.43
C HIS A 232 -7.19 -7.13 7.24
N ILE A 233 -7.85 -7.29 6.10
CA ILE A 233 -9.11 -6.61 5.75
C ILE A 233 -10.18 -7.67 5.51
N TYR A 234 -11.38 -7.44 6.04
CA TYR A 234 -12.52 -8.36 5.92
C TYR A 234 -13.80 -7.61 5.62
N ALA A 235 -14.75 -8.31 5.01
CA ALA A 235 -16.14 -7.88 4.90
C ALA A 235 -16.99 -8.62 5.95
N VAL A 236 -17.79 -7.86 6.70
CA VAL A 236 -18.61 -8.37 7.80
C VAL A 236 -20.08 -8.07 7.56
N ILE A 237 -20.92 -9.09 7.77
CA ILE A 237 -22.38 -8.96 7.83
C ILE A 237 -22.83 -8.94 9.29
N GLY A 238 -23.92 -8.21 9.56
CA GLY A 238 -24.63 -8.27 10.85
C GLY A 238 -24.40 -7.09 11.77
N LEU A 239 -23.55 -6.14 11.35
CA LEU A 239 -23.36 -4.87 12.05
C LEU A 239 -24.49 -3.92 11.65
N LYS A 240 -25.32 -3.51 12.62
CA LYS A 240 -26.55 -2.75 12.35
C LYS A 240 -26.37 -1.24 12.47
N ASP A 241 -25.57 -0.83 13.45
CA ASP A 241 -25.39 0.56 13.85
C ASP A 241 -24.01 1.09 13.43
N THR A 242 -23.29 0.37 12.56
CA THR A 242 -21.93 0.71 12.12
C THR A 242 -21.94 1.52 10.82
N THR A 243 -21.23 2.65 10.81
CA THR A 243 -21.00 3.54 9.65
C THR A 243 -19.52 3.63 9.28
N THR A 244 -19.22 4.17 8.09
CA THR A 244 -17.83 4.48 7.71
C THR A 244 -17.20 5.45 8.71
N GLY A 245 -15.99 5.13 9.18
CA GLY A 245 -15.26 5.86 10.21
C GLY A 245 -15.45 5.30 11.62
N ASP A 246 -16.41 4.40 11.83
CA ASP A 246 -16.65 3.84 13.17
C ASP A 246 -15.58 2.83 13.58
N THR A 247 -15.25 2.83 14.87
CA THR A 247 -14.34 1.86 15.48
C THR A 247 -15.12 0.69 16.10
N LEU A 248 -14.69 -0.53 15.78
CA LEU A 248 -15.14 -1.77 16.40
C LEU A 248 -14.03 -2.32 17.29
N CYS A 249 -14.33 -2.62 18.56
CA CYS A 249 -13.33 -3.09 19.51
C CYS A 249 -13.87 -4.11 20.52
N ASP A 250 -12.96 -4.70 21.29
CA ASP A 250 -13.28 -5.49 22.48
C ASP A 250 -14.04 -4.62 23.52
N PRO A 251 -15.26 -5.00 23.93
CA PRO A 251 -16.03 -4.28 24.95
C PRO A 251 -15.31 -4.12 26.30
N ALA A 252 -14.40 -5.02 26.65
CA ALA A 252 -13.64 -4.94 27.91
C ALA A 252 -12.46 -3.94 27.83
N ASN A 253 -11.97 -3.68 26.62
CA ASN A 253 -10.78 -2.86 26.37
C ASN A 253 -11.09 -1.83 25.26
N PRO A 254 -12.01 -0.89 25.52
CA PRO A 254 -12.54 -0.04 24.47
C PRO A 254 -11.51 1.00 24.01
N ILE A 255 -11.56 1.35 22.73
CA ILE A 255 -10.69 2.32 22.08
C ILE A 255 -11.47 2.99 20.95
N VAL A 256 -11.26 4.29 20.71
CA VAL A 256 -11.73 4.98 19.51
C VAL A 256 -10.52 5.25 18.62
N LEU A 257 -10.48 4.64 17.44
CA LEU A 257 -9.47 4.92 16.43
C LEU A 257 -9.82 6.25 15.74
N GLU A 258 -8.79 6.97 15.29
CA GLU A 258 -8.98 8.27 14.63
C GLU A 258 -9.94 8.12 13.44
N SER A 259 -11.06 8.84 13.51
CA SER A 259 -12.07 8.87 12.46
C SER A 259 -11.61 9.83 11.36
N MET A 260 -11.84 9.44 10.10
CA MET A 260 -11.61 10.34 8.97
C MET A 260 -12.41 11.63 9.17
N THR A 261 -11.74 12.78 9.10
CA THR A 261 -12.39 14.09 9.07
C THR A 261 -13.02 14.30 7.71
N PHE A 262 -14.34 14.21 7.64
CA PHE A 262 -15.07 14.52 6.40
C PHE A 262 -15.22 16.04 6.28
N PRO A 263 -14.73 16.66 5.18
CA PRO A 263 -14.97 18.08 4.94
C PRO A 263 -16.47 18.33 4.78
N ALA A 264 -16.92 19.47 5.30
CA ALA A 264 -18.32 19.88 5.18
C ALA A 264 -18.71 19.97 3.69
N PRO A 265 -19.92 19.51 3.31
CA PRO A 265 -20.41 19.67 1.94
C PRO A 265 -20.42 21.15 1.54
N VAL A 266 -19.74 21.47 0.43
CA VAL A 266 -19.67 22.84 -0.11
C VAL A 266 -20.68 23.10 -1.23
N ILE A 267 -21.39 22.07 -1.69
CA ILE A 267 -22.39 22.13 -2.74
C ILE A 267 -23.67 21.45 -2.24
N PHE A 268 -24.81 22.10 -2.45
CA PHE A 268 -26.13 21.59 -2.13
C PHE A 268 -26.99 21.61 -3.39
N VAL A 269 -27.75 20.53 -3.63
CA VAL A 269 -28.71 20.42 -4.72
C VAL A 269 -30.07 20.09 -4.11
N ALA A 270 -31.09 20.87 -4.46
CA ALA A 270 -32.46 20.55 -4.07
C ALA A 270 -33.00 19.45 -4.99
N ILE A 271 -33.57 18.41 -4.39
CA ILE A 271 -34.27 17.34 -5.10
C ILE A 271 -35.74 17.43 -4.66
N GLU A 272 -36.61 17.80 -5.58
CA GLU A 272 -38.06 17.72 -5.41
C GLU A 272 -38.57 16.44 -6.11
N PRO A 273 -39.45 15.67 -5.46
CA PRO A 273 -39.95 14.39 -5.98
C PRO A 273 -40.81 14.53 -7.24
#